data_AF-A0A531MJW0-F1
#
_entry.id   AF-A0A531MJW0-F1
#
_cell.length_a   1.000
_cell.length_b   1.000
_cell.length_c   1.000
_cell.angle_alpha   90.00
_cell.angle_beta   90.00
_cell.angle_gamma   90.00
#
_symmetry.space_group_name_H-M   'P 1'
#
loop_
_entity.id
_entity.type
_entity.pdbx_description
1 polymer ?
#
loop_
_entity_poly.entity_id
_entity_poly.type
_entity_poly.pdbx_seq_one_letter_code
_entity_poly.pdbx_strand_id
1 'polypeptide(L)'
;MVELYGKTLSRRQLAERSGQLSQFAGVRLMTLGDGVERGIRMLEFRTGSGLRFTVLVDRALDIADCDFKGQAIGWHSPSGFRHPGLHEYEGEGGLAWARSFSGLLVTCGLDHILGREDVPADSYNYPGRKTVLHSLHGRVGTIPARLTGYGERWDGDRCVLWAEGIVQQSAVFGEDLHLIRRIEADVGGNEIRLSDHVVNHGFNRTPHMYFYHVNV
;
A
#
# COMPACT_ATOMS: atom_id res chain seq x y z
N MET A 1 25.76 -6.05 -8.05
CA MET A 1 26.20 -6.85 -6.89
C MET A 1 25.21 -6.61 -5.77
N VAL A 2 25.08 -7.55 -4.83
CA VAL A 2 24.27 -7.39 -3.61
C VAL A 2 25.18 -7.28 -2.38
N GLU A 3 24.75 -6.55 -1.36
CA GLU A 3 25.48 -6.43 -0.10
C GLU A 3 24.77 -7.16 1.03
N LEU A 4 25.32 -8.29 1.47
CA LEU A 4 24.72 -9.08 2.53
C LEU A 4 25.77 -9.41 3.59
N TYR A 5 25.44 -9.12 4.85
CA TYR A 5 26.27 -9.45 6.02
C TYR A 5 27.73 -8.97 5.89
N GLY A 6 27.93 -7.75 5.38
CA GLY A 6 29.25 -7.15 5.19
C GLY A 6 30.06 -7.70 4.00
N LYS A 7 29.41 -8.41 3.06
CA LYS A 7 30.04 -8.93 1.84
C LYS A 7 29.30 -8.45 0.60
N THR A 8 30.06 -8.01 -0.39
CA THR A 8 29.58 -7.72 -1.74
C THR A 8 29.66 -9.00 -2.58
N LEU A 9 28.51 -9.51 -3.03
CA LEU A 9 28.40 -10.80 -3.71
C LEU A 9 27.79 -10.63 -5.11
N SER A 10 28.31 -11.38 -6.08
CA SER A 10 27.64 -11.57 -7.38
C SER A 10 26.45 -12.52 -7.24
N ARG A 11 25.58 -12.55 -8.24
CA ARG A 11 24.44 -13.48 -8.28
C ARG A 11 24.90 -14.94 -8.13
N ARG A 12 26.00 -15.29 -8.80
CA ARG A 12 26.58 -16.64 -8.75
C ARG A 12 27.13 -16.97 -7.36
N GLN A 13 27.92 -16.08 -6.77
CA GLN A 13 28.51 -16.29 -5.45
C GLN A 13 27.44 -16.44 -4.36
N LEU A 14 26.31 -15.75 -4.51
CA LEU A 14 25.18 -15.88 -3.62
C LEU A 14 24.49 -17.25 -3.78
N ALA A 15 24.24 -17.68 -5.02
CA ALA A 15 23.64 -18.99 -5.32
C ALA A 15 24.52 -20.17 -4.88
N GLU A 16 25.85 -20.02 -4.88
CA GLU A 16 26.79 -21.01 -4.32
C GLU A 16 26.69 -21.14 -2.78
N ARG A 17 26.02 -20.18 -2.11
CA ARG A 17 25.96 -20.07 -0.64
C ARG A 17 24.59 -20.26 -0.03
N SER A 18 23.53 -20.27 -0.83
CA SER A 18 22.18 -20.56 -0.37
C SER A 18 21.47 -21.53 -1.29
N GLY A 19 20.59 -22.34 -0.71
CA GLY A 19 19.64 -23.13 -1.50
C GLY A 19 18.63 -22.23 -2.21
N GLN A 20 18.20 -21.13 -1.56
CA GLN A 20 17.29 -20.13 -2.12
C GLN A 20 17.59 -18.73 -1.55
N LEU A 21 17.33 -17.67 -2.34
CA LEU A 21 17.48 -16.28 -1.90
C LEU A 21 16.61 -15.97 -0.67
N SER A 22 15.44 -16.62 -0.59
CA SER A 22 14.46 -16.53 0.51
C SER A 22 15.04 -16.82 1.91
N GLN A 23 16.24 -17.41 2.00
CA GLN A 23 17.00 -17.51 3.24
C GLN A 23 17.40 -16.12 3.78
N PHE A 24 17.78 -15.18 2.91
CA PHE A 24 18.34 -13.88 3.28
C PHE A 24 17.41 -12.71 2.95
N ALA A 25 16.76 -12.77 1.79
CA ALA A 25 15.97 -11.67 1.25
C ALA A 25 14.82 -12.20 0.40
N GLY A 26 13.80 -11.38 0.17
CA GLY A 26 12.67 -11.76 -0.68
C GLY A 26 11.40 -11.00 -0.37
N VAL A 27 10.38 -11.30 -1.18
CA VAL A 27 8.99 -10.83 -0.97
C VAL A 27 8.09 -12.04 -0.76
N ARG A 28 7.30 -12.04 0.31
CA ARG A 28 6.40 -13.15 0.66
C ARG A 28 4.96 -12.65 0.83
N LEU A 29 4.02 -13.27 0.11
CA LEU A 29 2.59 -13.09 0.35
C LEU A 29 2.15 -13.87 1.59
N MET A 30 1.43 -13.19 2.49
CA MET A 30 0.92 -13.73 3.74
C MET A 30 -0.52 -13.27 3.96
N THR A 31 -1.25 -13.96 4.84
CA THR A 31 -2.59 -13.56 5.27
C THR A 31 -2.67 -13.55 6.79
N LEU A 32 -3.15 -12.44 7.36
CA LEU A 32 -3.34 -12.27 8.79
C LEU A 32 -4.52 -13.11 9.29
N GLY A 33 -4.36 -13.72 10.46
CA GLY A 33 -5.29 -14.74 10.97
C GLY A 33 -6.20 -14.29 12.10
N ASP A 34 -5.94 -13.16 12.75
CA ASP A 34 -6.55 -12.84 14.05
C ASP A 34 -7.20 -11.46 14.12
N GLY A 35 -8.14 -11.28 15.06
CA GLY A 35 -8.71 -9.98 15.41
C GLY A 35 -9.29 -9.17 14.24
N VAL A 36 -9.08 -7.85 14.31
CA VAL A 36 -9.57 -6.89 13.31
C VAL A 36 -8.81 -6.97 11.98
N GLU A 37 -7.66 -7.61 11.95
CA GLU A 37 -6.79 -7.75 10.79
C GLU A 37 -7.01 -9.08 10.03
N ARG A 38 -7.80 -10.00 10.60
CA ARG A 38 -8.09 -11.31 10.01
C ARG A 38 -8.56 -11.19 8.57
N GLY A 39 -7.90 -11.94 7.68
CA GLY A 39 -8.18 -11.99 6.26
C GLY A 39 -7.34 -11.02 5.43
N ILE A 40 -6.66 -10.04 6.03
CA ILE A 40 -5.81 -9.10 5.29
C ILE A 40 -4.62 -9.84 4.69
N ARG A 41 -4.45 -9.70 3.38
CA ARG A 41 -3.27 -10.09 2.63
C ARG A 41 -2.19 -9.01 2.76
N MET A 42 -0.96 -9.44 2.97
CA MET A 42 0.21 -8.56 2.98
C MET A 42 1.39 -9.16 2.22
N LEU A 43 2.30 -8.30 1.77
CA LEU A 43 3.60 -8.69 1.26
C LEU A 43 4.67 -8.30 2.29
N GLU A 44 5.40 -9.28 2.82
CA GLU A 44 6.59 -9.01 3.63
C GLU A 44 7.80 -8.86 2.72
N PHE A 45 8.47 -7.72 2.83
CA PHE A 45 9.77 -7.45 2.23
C PHE A 45 10.85 -7.65 3.28
N ARG A 46 11.87 -8.44 2.94
CA ARG A 46 13.10 -8.53 3.73
C ARG A 46 14.27 -8.30 2.79
N THR A 47 15.02 -7.24 3.03
CA THR A 47 16.14 -6.86 2.15
C THR A 47 17.43 -7.63 2.47
N GLY A 48 17.54 -8.20 3.67
CA GLY A 48 18.77 -8.81 4.17
C GLY A 48 19.78 -7.81 4.77
N SER A 49 19.54 -6.51 4.68
CA SER A 49 20.37 -5.45 5.30
C SER A 49 20.00 -5.17 6.77
N GLY A 50 18.85 -5.71 7.21
CA GLY A 50 18.17 -5.34 8.44
C GLY A 50 16.90 -4.51 8.19
N LEU A 51 16.67 -3.97 6.97
CA LEU A 51 15.39 -3.37 6.62
C LEU A 51 14.36 -4.46 6.30
N ARG A 52 13.25 -4.46 7.05
CA ARG A 52 12.07 -5.30 6.86
C ARG A 52 10.82 -4.42 6.92
N PHE A 53 9.87 -4.65 6.01
CA PHE A 53 8.60 -3.92 6.02
C PHE A 53 7.48 -4.77 5.42
N THR A 54 6.24 -4.44 5.76
CA THR A 54 5.05 -5.12 5.26
C THR A 54 4.19 -4.15 4.45
N VAL A 55 3.64 -4.66 3.34
CA VAL A 55 2.75 -3.91 2.45
C VAL A 55 1.36 -4.54 2.51
N LEU A 56 0.35 -3.79 2.92
CA LEU A 56 -1.02 -4.27 3.06
C LEU A 56 -1.72 -4.26 1.71
N VAL A 57 -1.79 -5.43 1.06
CA VAL A 57 -2.45 -5.60 -0.24
C VAL A 57 -3.90 -5.15 -0.15
N ASP A 58 -4.57 -5.46 0.95
CA ASP A 58 -5.99 -5.13 1.10
C ASP A 58 -6.24 -3.69 1.58
N ARG A 59 -5.19 -2.88 1.78
CA ARG A 59 -5.30 -1.48 2.19
C ARG A 59 -4.43 -0.60 1.31
N ALA A 60 -4.85 -0.42 0.06
CA ALA A 60 -4.17 0.43 -0.94
C ALA A 60 -2.68 0.13 -1.21
N LEU A 61 -2.18 -1.07 -0.87
CA LEU A 61 -0.73 -1.36 -0.89
C LEU A 61 0.05 -0.36 -0.02
N ASP A 62 -0.52 0.03 1.11
CA ASP A 62 0.13 0.89 2.10
C ASP A 62 1.17 0.13 2.92
N ILE A 63 2.15 0.86 3.46
CA ILE A 63 3.22 0.26 4.28
C ILE A 63 2.74 0.25 5.73
N ALA A 64 2.63 -0.95 6.29
CA ALA A 64 2.25 -1.18 7.68
C ALA A 64 3.47 -1.15 8.59
N ASP A 65 4.01 -2.33 8.91
CA ASP A 65 5.21 -2.47 9.73
C ASP A 65 6.42 -2.02 8.91
N CYS A 66 7.34 -1.32 9.55
CA CYS A 66 8.69 -1.11 9.05
C CYS A 66 9.66 -1.17 10.23
N ASP A 67 10.77 -1.87 10.06
CA ASP A 67 11.83 -1.89 11.05
C ASP A 67 13.19 -1.93 10.39
N PHE A 68 14.18 -1.35 11.07
CA PHE A 68 15.57 -1.45 10.70
C PHE A 68 16.37 -2.06 11.84
N LYS A 69 16.88 -3.27 11.62
CA LYS A 69 17.64 -4.05 12.61
C LYS A 69 16.84 -4.24 13.90
N GLY A 70 15.53 -4.48 13.78
CA GLY A 70 14.63 -4.67 14.92
C GLY A 70 14.18 -3.39 15.62
N GLN A 71 14.60 -2.21 15.16
CA GLN A 71 14.07 -0.93 15.64
C GLN A 71 12.88 -0.54 14.77
N ALA A 72 11.69 -0.47 15.38
CA ALA A 72 10.48 -0.09 14.68
C ALA A 72 10.57 1.34 14.12
N ILE A 73 10.08 1.50 12.90
CA ILE A 73 9.95 2.76 12.19
C ILE A 73 8.47 2.88 11.83
N GLY A 74 7.84 3.92 12.35
CA GLY A 74 6.44 4.24 12.04
C GLY A 74 5.49 3.96 13.18
N TRP A 75 4.31 4.57 13.06
CA TRP A 75 3.32 4.62 14.13
C TRP A 75 2.18 3.63 13.90
N HIS A 76 1.83 2.87 14.95
CA HIS A 76 0.68 1.98 14.96
C HIS A 76 -0.38 2.51 15.94
N SER A 77 -1.62 2.56 15.49
CA SER A 77 -2.73 3.00 16.32
C SER A 77 -3.34 1.84 17.11
N PRO A 78 -4.09 2.13 18.20
CA PRO A 78 -4.85 1.10 18.90
C PRO A 78 -5.98 0.48 18.06
N SER A 79 -6.29 1.06 16.89
CA SER A 79 -7.27 0.51 15.96
C SER A 79 -6.74 -0.70 15.17
N GLY A 80 -5.41 -0.88 15.15
CA GLY A 80 -4.73 -1.93 14.38
C GLY A 80 -4.91 -1.78 12.87
N PHE A 81 -4.46 -2.80 12.13
CA PHE A 81 -4.66 -2.86 10.68
C PHE A 81 -6.05 -3.44 10.38
N ARG A 82 -7.09 -2.60 10.50
CA ARG A 82 -8.47 -3.04 10.34
C ARG A 82 -8.76 -3.53 8.91
N HIS A 83 -9.35 -4.72 8.80
CA HIS A 83 -9.80 -5.29 7.53
C HIS A 83 -10.86 -4.39 6.87
N PRO A 84 -10.76 -4.08 5.58
CA PRO A 84 -11.71 -3.19 4.91
C PRO A 84 -13.18 -3.65 4.98
N GLY A 85 -13.42 -4.97 4.96
CA GLY A 85 -14.76 -5.53 5.16
C GLY A 85 -15.38 -5.27 6.54
N LEU A 86 -14.61 -4.75 7.51
CA LEU A 86 -15.09 -4.28 8.81
C LEU A 86 -15.23 -2.75 8.86
N HIS A 87 -14.98 -2.06 7.74
CA HIS A 87 -14.96 -0.62 7.65
C HIS A 87 -16.19 -0.11 6.90
N GLU A 88 -16.87 0.88 7.50
CA GLU A 88 -17.94 1.62 6.86
C GLU A 88 -17.38 3.01 6.54
N TYR A 89 -17.14 3.29 5.26
CA TYR A 89 -16.46 4.52 4.86
C TYR A 89 -17.20 5.80 5.28
N GLU A 90 -18.54 5.81 5.20
CA GLU A 90 -19.38 6.94 5.66
C GLU A 90 -19.76 6.83 7.16
N GLY A 91 -19.26 5.81 7.86
CA GLY A 91 -19.52 5.58 9.27
C GLY A 91 -19.08 6.76 10.14
N GLU A 92 -19.73 6.92 11.29
CA GLU A 92 -19.51 8.06 12.21
C GLU A 92 -19.66 9.42 11.49
N GLY A 93 -20.53 9.49 10.48
CA GLY A 93 -20.75 10.68 9.67
C GLY A 93 -19.52 11.08 8.88
N GLY A 94 -18.78 10.12 8.34
CA GLY A 94 -17.57 10.31 7.56
C GLY A 94 -16.27 10.45 8.38
N LEU A 95 -16.29 10.09 9.66
CA LEU A 95 -15.10 10.10 10.54
C LEU A 95 -14.56 8.69 10.82
N ALA A 96 -15.22 7.64 10.33
CA ALA A 96 -14.84 6.26 10.56
C ALA A 96 -13.42 5.91 10.06
N TRP A 97 -12.81 6.71 9.17
CA TRP A 97 -11.40 6.57 8.77
C TRP A 97 -10.47 6.38 9.99
N ALA A 98 -10.71 7.12 11.08
CA ALA A 98 -9.94 7.04 12.33
C ALA A 98 -9.98 5.64 13.00
N ARG A 99 -11.00 4.81 12.70
CA ARG A 99 -11.10 3.41 13.15
C ARG A 99 -10.17 2.46 12.40
N SER A 100 -9.43 2.94 11.41
CA SER A 100 -8.51 2.13 10.61
C SER A 100 -7.13 2.76 10.43
N PHE A 101 -6.96 4.05 10.72
CA PHE A 101 -5.69 4.75 10.58
C PHE A 101 -4.58 4.09 11.41
N SER A 102 -3.57 3.51 10.77
CA SER A 102 -2.42 2.84 11.39
C SER A 102 -1.41 2.45 10.30
N GLY A 103 -0.11 2.47 10.61
CA GLY A 103 0.98 2.05 9.71
C GLY A 103 1.92 3.19 9.33
N LEU A 104 3.11 2.85 8.83
CA LEU A 104 4.10 3.83 8.38
C LEU A 104 3.57 4.75 7.27
N LEU A 105 2.82 4.21 6.33
CA LEU A 105 2.21 4.99 5.25
C LEU A 105 0.72 4.71 5.21
N VAL A 106 -0.09 5.75 5.10
CA VAL A 106 -1.50 5.65 4.72
C VAL A 106 -1.77 6.54 3.52
N THR A 107 -2.37 5.97 2.48
CA THR A 107 -2.73 6.71 1.28
C THR A 107 -4.09 7.38 1.47
N CYS A 108 -4.12 8.70 1.29
CA CYS A 108 -5.35 9.50 1.29
C CYS A 108 -5.69 9.92 -0.15
N GLY A 109 -6.96 9.84 -0.53
CA GLY A 109 -7.43 10.05 -1.91
C GLY A 109 -8.52 9.05 -2.33
N LEU A 110 -8.77 8.86 -3.63
CA LEU A 110 -8.12 9.52 -4.79
C LEU A 110 -8.91 10.74 -5.28
N ASP A 111 -10.18 10.85 -4.93
CA ASP A 111 -11.08 11.94 -5.30
C ASP A 111 -10.87 13.18 -4.42
N HIS A 112 -10.61 12.99 -3.12
CA HIS A 112 -10.30 14.06 -2.19
C HIS A 112 -9.43 13.58 -1.01
N ILE A 113 -8.75 14.51 -0.33
CA ILE A 113 -7.96 14.24 0.89
C ILE A 113 -8.44 15.01 2.13
N LEU A 114 -9.50 15.81 1.98
CA LEU A 114 -9.97 16.77 2.98
C LEU A 114 -10.73 16.09 4.13
N GLY A 115 -11.18 16.91 5.08
CA GLY A 115 -12.09 16.50 6.15
C GLY A 115 -13.50 16.18 5.65
N ARG A 116 -14.37 15.86 6.60
CA ARG A 116 -15.77 15.57 6.33
C ARG A 116 -16.49 16.79 5.72
N GLU A 117 -17.13 16.60 4.57
CA GLU A 117 -17.96 17.62 3.93
C GLU A 117 -19.06 16.99 3.05
N ASP A 118 -20.25 17.59 3.03
CA ASP A 118 -21.27 17.29 2.02
C ASP A 118 -21.02 18.18 0.79
N VAL A 119 -20.64 17.58 -0.34
CA VAL A 119 -20.28 18.32 -1.57
C VAL A 119 -21.28 18.06 -2.70
N PRO A 120 -21.44 19.00 -3.67
CA PRO A 120 -22.20 18.74 -4.89
C PRO A 120 -21.63 17.56 -5.70
N ALA A 121 -22.51 16.74 -6.25
CA ALA A 121 -22.16 15.56 -7.04
C ALA A 121 -22.16 15.82 -8.56
N ASP A 122 -22.12 17.09 -8.98
CA ASP A 122 -22.32 17.51 -10.37
C ASP A 122 -21.31 16.87 -11.34
N SER A 123 -20.10 16.57 -10.86
CA SER A 123 -19.03 15.92 -11.63
C SER A 123 -19.37 14.49 -12.08
N TYR A 124 -20.30 13.83 -11.41
CA TYR A 124 -20.73 12.47 -11.76
C TYR A 124 -21.72 12.43 -12.92
N ASN A 125 -22.29 13.58 -13.32
CA ASN A 125 -23.24 13.70 -14.41
C ASN A 125 -24.42 12.70 -14.30
N TYR A 126 -24.93 12.51 -13.08
CA TYR A 126 -26.04 11.59 -12.80
C TYR A 126 -27.16 12.27 -11.99
N PRO A 127 -28.35 12.49 -12.58
CA PRO A 127 -29.44 13.23 -11.93
C PRO A 127 -29.93 12.63 -10.60
N GLY A 128 -29.73 11.33 -10.41
CA GLY A 128 -30.14 10.63 -9.18
C GLY A 128 -29.22 10.88 -7.99
N ARG A 129 -28.05 11.49 -8.18
CA ARG A 129 -27.08 11.79 -7.12
C ARG A 129 -26.73 13.27 -7.16
N LYS A 130 -27.26 14.03 -6.21
CA LYS A 130 -27.07 15.49 -6.13
C LYS A 130 -25.92 15.89 -5.21
N THR A 131 -25.66 15.10 -4.18
CA THR A 131 -24.60 15.34 -3.20
C THR A 131 -23.82 14.05 -2.92
N VAL A 132 -22.62 14.23 -2.37
CA VAL A 132 -21.74 13.17 -1.87
C VAL A 132 -21.25 13.58 -0.50
N LEU A 133 -21.25 12.64 0.45
CA LEU A 133 -20.49 12.80 1.68
C LEU A 133 -19.04 12.42 1.40
N HIS A 134 -18.16 13.42 1.44
CA HIS A 134 -16.73 13.23 1.56
C HIS A 134 -16.42 12.82 3.00
N SER A 135 -15.93 11.60 3.23
CA SER A 135 -15.40 11.19 4.53
C SER A 135 -13.91 11.52 4.62
N LEU A 136 -13.42 11.76 5.84
CA LEU A 136 -12.04 12.11 6.12
C LEU A 136 -11.04 11.28 5.28
N HIS A 137 -10.21 11.99 4.51
CA HIS A 137 -9.10 11.44 3.73
C HIS A 137 -9.45 10.52 2.54
N GLY A 138 -10.71 10.46 2.13
CA GLY A 138 -11.10 9.72 0.94
C GLY A 138 -11.12 8.20 1.14
N ARG A 139 -11.50 7.47 0.09
CA ARG A 139 -11.88 6.04 0.15
C ARG A 139 -10.70 5.08 -0.02
N VAL A 140 -9.63 5.52 -0.69
CA VAL A 140 -8.62 4.63 -1.28
C VAL A 140 -7.99 3.66 -0.27
N GLY A 141 -7.67 4.10 0.94
CA GLY A 141 -7.06 3.28 2.01
C GLY A 141 -7.92 2.12 2.51
N THR A 142 -9.17 2.03 2.07
CA THR A 142 -10.14 0.97 2.39
C THR A 142 -10.46 0.09 1.17
N ILE A 143 -9.75 0.25 0.06
CA ILE A 143 -9.96 -0.51 -1.15
C ILE A 143 -8.85 -1.55 -1.29
N PRO A 144 -9.19 -2.86 -1.35
CA PRO A 144 -8.21 -3.89 -1.61
C PRO A 144 -7.59 -3.78 -3.00
N ALA A 145 -6.26 -3.90 -3.07
CA ALA A 145 -5.56 -3.94 -4.34
C ALA A 145 -5.68 -5.32 -5.01
N ARG A 146 -5.68 -5.30 -6.34
CA ARG A 146 -5.37 -6.47 -7.17
C ARG A 146 -3.88 -6.45 -7.50
N LEU A 147 -3.14 -7.46 -7.03
CA LEU A 147 -1.73 -7.61 -7.38
C LEU A 147 -1.58 -7.89 -8.88
N THR A 148 -0.64 -7.19 -9.52
CA THR A 148 -0.17 -7.49 -10.89
C THR A 148 1.10 -8.33 -10.86
N GLY A 149 1.87 -8.26 -9.77
CA GLY A 149 2.97 -9.17 -9.50
C GLY A 149 3.76 -8.78 -8.24
N TYR A 150 4.63 -9.68 -7.79
CA TYR A 150 5.59 -9.44 -6.73
C TYR A 150 6.71 -10.48 -6.79
N GLY A 151 7.84 -10.19 -6.17
CA GLY A 151 8.95 -11.12 -6.05
C GLY A 151 10.30 -10.42 -6.16
N GLU A 152 11.22 -11.08 -6.85
CA GLU A 152 12.58 -10.59 -7.08
C GLU A 152 12.86 -10.50 -8.59
N ARG A 153 13.65 -9.51 -8.98
CA ARG A 153 14.12 -9.33 -10.35
C ARG A 153 15.63 -9.10 -10.31
N TRP A 154 16.36 -9.90 -11.09
CA TRP A 154 17.79 -9.72 -11.29
C TRP A 154 18.06 -8.88 -12.52
N ASP A 155 18.94 -7.89 -12.37
CA ASP A 155 19.55 -7.10 -13.45
C ASP A 155 21.07 -7.24 -13.31
N GLY A 156 21.65 -8.16 -14.08
CA GLY A 156 23.01 -8.65 -13.85
C GLY A 156 23.19 -9.19 -12.43
N ASP A 157 24.09 -8.56 -11.68
CA ASP A 157 24.37 -8.89 -10.27
C ASP A 157 23.56 -8.04 -9.27
N ARG A 158 22.69 -7.13 -9.73
CA ARG A 158 21.77 -6.39 -8.86
C ARG A 158 20.48 -7.19 -8.72
N CYS A 159 19.95 -7.27 -7.50
CA CYS A 159 18.65 -7.91 -7.24
C CYS A 159 17.70 -6.90 -6.61
N VAL A 160 16.56 -6.67 -7.27
CA VAL A 160 15.49 -5.79 -6.82
C VAL A 160 14.33 -6.65 -6.32
N LEU A 161 13.92 -6.44 -5.08
CA LEU A 161 12.66 -6.91 -4.53
C LEU A 161 11.56 -5.95 -4.97
N TRP A 162 10.42 -6.48 -5.41
CA TRP A 162 9.35 -5.63 -5.92
C TRP A 162 7.96 -6.19 -5.65
N ALA A 163 6.99 -5.28 -5.63
CA ALA A 163 5.57 -5.58 -5.71
C ALA A 163 4.84 -4.51 -6.51
N GLU A 164 3.78 -4.90 -7.20
CA GLU A 164 2.93 -4.01 -7.94
C GLU A 164 1.47 -4.46 -7.87
N GLY A 165 0.57 -3.49 -7.84
CA GLY A 165 -0.85 -3.75 -7.97
C GLY A 165 -1.66 -2.50 -8.25
N ILE A 166 -2.95 -2.73 -8.43
CA ILE A 166 -3.92 -1.73 -8.83
C ILE A 166 -5.01 -1.64 -7.78
N VAL A 167 -5.28 -0.41 -7.32
CA VAL A 167 -6.41 -0.06 -6.45
C VAL A 167 -7.43 0.68 -7.31
N GLN A 168 -8.66 0.15 -7.38
CA GLN A 168 -9.70 0.68 -8.25
C GLN A 168 -10.77 1.37 -7.40
N GLN A 169 -10.74 2.71 -7.35
CA GLN A 169 -11.81 3.51 -6.78
C GLN A 169 -12.80 3.84 -7.89
N SER A 170 -13.85 3.03 -8.02
CA SER A 170 -14.80 3.13 -9.13
C SER A 170 -16.23 2.93 -8.66
N ALA A 171 -17.17 3.67 -9.27
CA ALA A 171 -18.59 3.52 -9.07
C ALA A 171 -19.37 3.71 -10.39
N VAL A 172 -20.43 2.92 -10.59
CA VAL A 172 -21.41 3.22 -11.66
C VAL A 172 -22.07 4.55 -11.32
N PHE A 173 -22.12 5.47 -12.30
CA PHE A 173 -22.58 6.84 -12.09
C PHE A 173 -21.76 7.59 -11.02
N GLY A 174 -20.45 7.38 -11.00
CA GLY A 174 -19.49 8.05 -10.12
C GLY A 174 -18.11 8.17 -10.76
N GLU A 175 -17.09 8.29 -9.93
CA GLU A 175 -15.69 8.28 -10.36
C GLU A 175 -15.24 6.91 -10.90
N ASP A 176 -14.16 6.93 -11.68
CA ASP A 176 -13.40 5.74 -12.06
C ASP A 176 -11.91 6.08 -12.07
N LEU A 177 -11.29 5.98 -10.88
CA LEU A 177 -9.89 6.32 -10.62
C LEU A 177 -9.11 5.05 -10.28
N HIS A 178 -8.03 4.79 -11.01
CA HIS A 178 -7.14 3.67 -10.76
C HIS A 178 -5.80 4.18 -10.23
N LEU A 179 -5.39 3.71 -9.05
CA LEU A 179 -4.02 3.86 -8.54
C LEU A 179 -3.22 2.61 -8.92
N ILE A 180 -2.16 2.80 -9.70
CA ILE A 180 -1.14 1.78 -9.95
C ILE A 180 0.04 2.09 -9.05
N ARG A 181 0.30 1.22 -8.08
CA ARG A 181 1.39 1.37 -7.12
C ARG A 181 2.48 0.35 -7.38
N ARG A 182 3.72 0.81 -7.42
CA ARG A 182 4.96 0.02 -7.49
C ARG A 182 5.79 0.27 -6.24
N ILE A 183 6.19 -0.79 -5.55
CA ILE A 183 7.09 -0.72 -4.40
C ILE A 183 8.33 -1.57 -4.67
N GLU A 184 9.51 -1.02 -4.42
CA GLU A 184 10.79 -1.67 -4.66
C GLU A 184 11.80 -1.44 -3.54
N ALA A 185 12.66 -2.42 -3.32
CA ALA A 185 13.82 -2.33 -2.44
C ALA A 185 14.96 -3.17 -3.01
N ASP A 186 16.21 -2.78 -2.83
CA ASP A 186 17.34 -3.60 -3.26
C ASP A 186 17.67 -4.67 -2.21
N VAL A 187 18.07 -5.87 -2.66
CA VAL A 187 18.69 -6.85 -1.77
C VAL A 187 20.00 -6.28 -1.24
N GLY A 188 20.11 -6.19 0.09
CA GLY A 188 21.21 -5.52 0.78
C GLY A 188 21.02 -4.01 0.98
N GLY A 189 19.99 -3.41 0.39
CA GLY A 189 19.68 -1.99 0.55
C GLY A 189 18.84 -1.70 1.80
N ASN A 190 18.77 -0.43 2.18
CA ASN A 190 17.94 0.10 3.27
C ASN A 190 17.01 1.23 2.80
N GLU A 191 16.73 1.27 1.50
CA GLU A 191 15.83 2.24 0.87
C GLU A 191 14.53 1.54 0.45
N ILE A 192 13.39 2.18 0.72
CA ILE A 192 12.09 1.82 0.15
C ILE A 192 11.76 2.83 -0.94
N ARG A 193 11.54 2.36 -2.17
CA ARG A 193 11.11 3.19 -3.29
C ARG A 193 9.67 2.86 -3.61
N LEU A 194 8.82 3.89 -3.60
CA LEU A 194 7.41 3.78 -3.92
C LEU A 194 7.11 4.73 -5.07
N SER A 195 6.40 4.24 -6.08
CA SER A 195 6.02 5.00 -7.26
C SER A 195 4.57 4.74 -7.60
N ASP A 196 3.81 5.82 -7.68
CA ASP A 196 2.36 5.78 -7.91
C ASP A 196 2.01 6.48 -9.22
N HIS A 197 1.10 5.86 -9.96
CA HIS A 197 0.49 6.43 -11.15
C HIS A 197 -1.03 6.38 -11.01
N VAL A 198 -1.67 7.54 -10.96
CA VAL A 198 -3.14 7.65 -10.88
C VAL A 198 -3.69 7.94 -12.26
N VAL A 199 -4.65 7.13 -12.70
CA VAL A 199 -5.32 7.23 -14.00
C VAL A 199 -6.78 7.51 -13.75
N ASN A 200 -7.31 8.57 -14.37
CA ASN A 200 -8.75 8.68 -14.59
C ASN A 200 -9.13 7.75 -15.75
N HIS A 201 -9.71 6.60 -15.42
CA HIS A 201 -10.13 5.58 -16.38
C HIS A 201 -11.54 5.86 -16.94
N GLY A 202 -12.29 6.74 -16.27
CA GLY A 202 -13.60 7.21 -16.71
C GLY A 202 -13.54 8.24 -17.85
N PHE A 203 -14.71 8.51 -18.42
CA PHE A 203 -14.86 9.49 -19.51
C PHE A 203 -15.10 10.93 -19.02
N ASN A 204 -15.54 11.10 -17.77
CA ASN A 204 -15.83 12.39 -17.18
C ASN A 204 -14.57 12.98 -16.51
N ARG A 205 -14.52 14.31 -16.43
CA ARG A 205 -13.51 14.98 -15.62
C ARG A 205 -13.80 14.73 -14.13
N THR A 206 -12.90 14.03 -13.47
CA THR A 206 -13.02 13.67 -12.06
C THR A 206 -12.05 14.52 -11.22
N PRO A 207 -12.48 15.09 -10.07
CA PRO A 207 -11.56 15.68 -9.11
C PRO A 207 -10.51 14.67 -8.65
N HIS A 208 -9.31 15.16 -8.39
CA HIS A 208 -8.24 14.32 -7.88
C HIS A 208 -7.44 15.06 -6.82
N MET A 209 -7.22 14.40 -5.69
CA MET A 209 -6.25 14.81 -4.67
C MET A 209 -5.50 13.57 -4.20
N TYR A 210 -4.26 13.78 -3.75
CA TYR A 210 -3.39 12.70 -3.32
C TYR A 210 -2.51 13.15 -2.17
N PHE A 211 -2.41 12.32 -1.13
CA PHE A 211 -1.55 12.61 0.01
C PHE A 211 -0.96 11.33 0.59
N TYR A 212 0.37 11.33 0.72
CA TYR A 212 1.11 10.31 1.45
C TYR A 212 1.13 10.69 2.94
N HIS A 213 0.26 10.08 3.72
CA HIS A 213 0.25 10.27 5.17
C HIS A 213 1.34 9.40 5.80
N VAL A 214 2.58 9.91 5.81
CA VAL A 214 3.75 9.23 6.41
C VAL A 214 3.75 9.47 7.92
N ASN A 215 3.72 8.38 8.69
CA ASN A 215 3.61 8.38 10.15
C ASN A 215 4.91 7.85 10.74
N VAL A 216 5.69 8.69 11.42
CA VAL A 216 6.97 8.35 12.06
C VAL A 216 6.99 8.73 13.53
#